data_AF-A0A7Z9R305-F1
#
_entry.id   AF-A0A7Z9R305-F1
#
_cell.length_a   1.000
_cell.length_b   1.000
_cell.length_c   1.000
_cell.angle_alpha   90.00
_cell.angle_beta   90.00
_cell.angle_gamma   90.00
#
_symmetry.space_group_name_H-M   'P 1'
#
loop_
_entity.id
_entity.type
_entity.pdbx_description
1 polymer ?
#
loop_
_entity_poly.entity_id
_entity_poly.type
_entity_poly.pdbx_seq_one_letter_code
_entity_poly.pdbx_strand_id
1 'polypeptide(L)'
;MNLYLKTEKLDDIESVVANKEQQRLQDLLIFIAEYTNAESNISNALGSLSELSDDWYLRVAPQMQPYIQFQMYQVETILARAMDVKVDQPIFSSDILRELSTALHTLYEVATGITEMEWIVLDWQEQDEGANPVFLDVTSAMAKHSIIDNFDKKALPTYEDIDEQAWKRSFNSSESLLLNVLPEVIPHLHKHLRVIVPIIAQNSRISLSSTPSILNGVFLTSWTSSKYFAETLVHEISHDCLNKLNLIESLVEDSQKGFYSPFRIDTRTASGLLHAAYSFLNVCQYLFRVSNLEERLSTWAQYRLNDYLFNSILCSRLLIVSNELTKAGTDLVLSMIKAFEELQNSCDFHLDEEMYKSKQMHFEAWAIQADEKSKEFSRELFERVLKETSVRKNVVKMKHKLNRPIVKSLEWFRVNYQHTKVPVIIQGESLVKKKKLKSDLDAFKNQHVKVLEASKHKGFANTPGKVVTVDQHIRSFGEGKTKHTHFLVVKNFEKHISSNIWKKDKFFDGYWIDGEHSWLFWNSSGLVVPLHNDSVNNLHCAIEGEKLFYLSQPEEVFHLEGPESDFNDGFSAFKPFENVEESKKYGTFLKISAGDMLYLPSGWWHSVNYLTHCLAISAFDEHTTN
;
A
#
# COMPACT_ATOMS: atom_id res chain seq x y z
N MET A 1 32.50 -41.52 20.66
CA MET A 1 33.46 -41.50 19.54
C MET A 1 33.14 -40.26 18.74
N ASN A 2 33.88 -39.18 19.04
CA ASN A 2 33.71 -37.86 18.44
C ASN A 2 34.06 -37.93 16.95
N LEU A 3 33.11 -37.53 16.10
CA LEU A 3 33.39 -37.04 14.75
C LEU A 3 32.75 -35.66 14.63
N TYR A 4 33.30 -34.72 15.42
CA TYR A 4 33.44 -33.35 14.95
C TYR A 4 34.32 -33.43 13.70
N LEU A 5 33.68 -33.44 12.52
CA LEU A 5 34.37 -33.07 11.30
C LEU A 5 34.80 -31.62 11.47
N LYS A 6 36.10 -31.43 11.39
CA LYS A 6 36.82 -30.17 11.48
C LYS A 6 36.06 -29.05 10.78
N THR A 7 35.97 -27.93 11.49
CA THR A 7 35.65 -26.57 11.03
C THR A 7 36.59 -26.03 9.94
N GLU A 8 37.39 -26.88 9.27
CA GLU A 8 38.17 -26.56 8.09
C GLU A 8 37.33 -26.96 6.85
N LYS A 9 36.46 -26.05 6.37
CA LYS A 9 35.91 -25.98 4.98
C LYS A 9 34.71 -25.04 4.78
N LEU A 10 34.41 -24.12 5.71
CA LEU A 10 33.49 -23.01 5.44
C LEU A 10 34.24 -21.85 4.76
N ASP A 11 35.42 -21.50 5.28
CA ASP A 11 36.31 -20.47 4.69
C ASP A 11 36.72 -20.78 3.23
N ASP A 12 36.85 -22.07 2.87
CA ASP A 12 37.15 -22.51 1.49
C ASP A 12 35.95 -22.34 0.54
N ILE A 13 34.71 -22.42 1.03
CA ILE A 13 33.51 -22.26 0.19
C ILE A 13 33.21 -20.78 -0.03
N GLU A 14 33.29 -19.98 1.03
CA GLU A 14 33.08 -18.53 0.94
C GLU A 14 34.12 -17.87 0.02
N SER A 15 35.38 -18.27 0.12
CA SER A 15 36.44 -17.80 -0.78
C SER A 15 36.23 -18.27 -2.23
N VAL A 16 35.74 -19.50 -2.47
CA VAL A 16 35.42 -19.98 -3.82
C VAL A 16 34.23 -19.23 -4.44
N VAL A 17 33.19 -18.94 -3.67
CA VAL A 17 32.04 -18.14 -4.14
C VAL A 17 32.47 -16.70 -4.42
N ALA A 18 33.23 -16.09 -3.52
CA ALA A 18 33.78 -14.75 -3.71
C ALA A 18 34.63 -14.65 -4.98
N ASN A 19 35.53 -15.61 -5.20
CA ASN A 19 36.36 -15.66 -6.41
C ASN A 19 35.53 -15.79 -7.69
N LYS A 20 34.41 -16.53 -7.68
CA LYS A 20 33.51 -16.66 -8.84
C LYS A 20 32.77 -15.37 -9.15
N GLU A 21 32.19 -14.70 -8.16
CA GLU A 21 31.48 -13.44 -8.38
C GLU A 21 32.44 -12.32 -8.78
N GLN A 22 33.67 -12.31 -8.25
CA GLN A 22 34.70 -11.38 -8.70
C GLN A 22 35.11 -11.61 -10.16
N GLN A 23 35.33 -12.87 -10.55
CA GLN A 23 35.63 -13.20 -11.95
C GLN A 23 34.46 -12.77 -12.86
N ARG A 24 33.23 -13.05 -12.46
CA ARG A 24 32.02 -12.63 -13.19
C ARG A 24 31.95 -11.12 -13.36
N LEU A 25 32.27 -10.34 -12.33
CA LEU A 25 32.35 -8.88 -12.45
C LEU A 25 33.45 -8.45 -13.43
N GLN A 26 34.64 -9.02 -13.32
CA GLN A 26 35.75 -8.70 -14.23
C GLN A 26 35.39 -9.00 -15.69
N ASP A 27 34.77 -10.15 -15.95
CA ASP A 27 34.33 -10.55 -17.29
C ASP A 27 33.30 -9.56 -17.85
N LEU A 28 32.34 -9.12 -17.02
CA LEU A 28 31.37 -8.08 -17.39
C LEU A 28 32.05 -6.74 -17.71
N LEU A 29 32.98 -6.29 -16.88
CA LEU A 29 33.68 -5.02 -17.08
C LEU A 29 34.52 -5.02 -18.36
N ILE A 30 35.21 -6.14 -18.65
CA ILE A 30 35.98 -6.32 -19.90
C ILE A 30 35.03 -6.23 -21.10
N PHE A 31 33.93 -7.00 -21.08
CA PHE A 31 32.95 -6.97 -22.15
C PHE A 31 32.39 -5.56 -22.37
N ILE A 32 31.97 -4.87 -21.31
CA ILE A 32 31.45 -3.51 -21.43
C ILE A 32 32.51 -2.58 -22.03
N ALA A 33 33.74 -2.60 -21.51
CA ALA A 33 34.83 -1.77 -22.01
C ALA A 33 35.07 -2.00 -23.51
N GLU A 34 35.10 -3.25 -23.97
CA GLU A 34 35.32 -3.58 -25.37
C GLU A 34 34.28 -2.95 -26.31
N TYR A 35 33.00 -2.92 -25.91
CA TYR A 35 31.91 -2.51 -26.79
C TYR A 35 31.36 -1.10 -26.56
N THR A 36 31.65 -0.44 -25.43
CA THR A 36 31.14 0.91 -25.12
C THR A 36 32.22 1.99 -25.10
N ASN A 37 33.43 1.68 -25.58
CA ASN A 37 34.72 2.39 -25.37
C ASN A 37 34.81 3.88 -25.78
N ALA A 38 33.70 4.57 -26.05
CA ALA A 38 33.63 5.98 -26.46
C ALA A 38 32.77 6.90 -25.58
N GLU A 39 32.05 6.37 -24.56
CA GLU A 39 31.17 7.17 -23.69
C GLU A 39 31.85 7.54 -22.35
N SER A 40 32.06 8.83 -22.10
CA SER A 40 32.82 9.30 -20.92
C SER A 40 32.22 8.86 -19.58
N ASN A 41 30.89 8.75 -19.49
CA ASN A 41 30.21 8.38 -18.25
C ASN A 41 30.40 6.90 -17.89
N ILE A 42 30.47 6.01 -18.90
CA ILE A 42 30.74 4.59 -18.68
C ILE A 42 32.22 4.38 -18.34
N SER A 43 33.11 5.08 -19.02
CA SER A 43 34.56 5.01 -18.76
C SER A 43 34.91 5.36 -17.31
N ASN A 44 34.26 6.36 -16.72
CA ASN A 44 34.46 6.71 -15.30
C ASN A 44 33.98 5.59 -14.35
N ALA A 45 32.78 5.04 -14.57
CA ALA A 45 32.23 3.97 -13.72
C ALA A 45 33.06 2.68 -13.82
N LEU A 46 33.51 2.33 -15.03
CA LEU A 46 34.43 1.20 -15.26
C LEU A 46 35.76 1.40 -14.54
N GLY A 47 36.32 2.62 -14.60
CA GLY A 47 37.55 2.97 -13.87
C GLY A 47 37.39 2.73 -12.37
N SER A 48 36.34 3.29 -11.76
CA SER A 48 36.07 3.12 -10.33
C SER A 48 35.87 1.66 -9.91
N LEU A 49 35.18 0.85 -10.71
CA LEU A 49 35.00 -0.58 -10.43
C LEU A 49 36.28 -1.40 -10.63
N SER A 50 37.13 -1.03 -11.59
CA SER A 50 38.41 -1.70 -11.85
C SER A 50 39.46 -1.46 -10.76
N GLU A 51 39.28 -0.41 -9.95
CA GLU A 51 40.14 -0.06 -8.81
C GLU A 51 39.73 -0.77 -7.50
N LEU A 52 38.63 -1.53 -7.50
CA LEU A 52 38.24 -2.34 -6.35
C LEU A 52 39.33 -3.37 -6.05
N SER A 53 39.70 -3.52 -4.77
CA SER A 53 40.72 -4.51 -4.38
C SER A 53 40.19 -5.94 -4.49
N ASP A 54 41.08 -6.90 -4.70
CA ASP A 54 40.77 -8.32 -4.91
C ASP A 54 39.98 -9.00 -3.77
N ASP A 55 39.85 -8.39 -2.61
CA ASP A 55 39.10 -8.88 -1.46
C ASP A 55 37.79 -8.11 -1.20
N TRP A 56 37.39 -7.18 -2.08
CA TRP A 56 36.26 -6.27 -1.81
C TRP A 56 34.96 -7.00 -1.45
N TYR A 57 34.65 -8.09 -2.15
CA TYR A 57 33.44 -8.89 -1.94
C TYR A 57 33.40 -9.55 -0.56
N LEU A 58 34.57 -9.96 -0.04
CA LEU A 58 34.70 -10.54 1.30
C LEU A 58 34.54 -9.50 2.40
N ARG A 59 34.72 -8.21 2.10
CA ARG A 59 34.53 -7.10 3.05
C ARG A 59 33.07 -6.65 3.15
N VAL A 60 32.23 -7.01 2.17
CA VAL A 60 30.80 -6.74 2.24
C VAL A 60 30.15 -7.72 3.21
N ALA A 61 29.26 -7.21 4.07
CA ALA A 61 28.54 -8.04 5.02
C ALA A 61 27.77 -9.18 4.29
N PRO A 62 27.82 -10.44 4.80
CA PRO A 62 27.24 -11.59 4.09
C PRO A 62 25.78 -11.44 3.67
N GLN A 63 24.96 -10.76 4.47
CA GLN A 63 23.56 -10.49 4.16
C GLN A 63 23.34 -9.61 2.92
N MET A 64 24.36 -8.87 2.48
CA MET A 64 24.30 -7.99 1.30
C MET A 64 24.78 -8.68 0.02
N GLN A 65 25.44 -9.84 0.14
CA GLN A 65 25.91 -10.59 -1.03
C GLN A 65 24.79 -10.94 -2.03
N PRO A 66 23.57 -11.35 -1.60
CA PRO A 66 22.46 -11.57 -2.53
C PRO A 66 22.05 -10.31 -3.29
N TYR A 67 22.12 -9.13 -2.66
CA TYR A 67 21.80 -7.86 -3.33
C TYR A 67 22.88 -7.53 -4.37
N ILE A 68 24.16 -7.71 -4.08
CA ILE A 68 25.24 -7.51 -5.06
C ILE A 68 25.07 -8.42 -6.27
N GLN A 69 24.82 -9.72 -6.02
CA GLN A 69 24.56 -10.68 -7.10
C GLN A 69 23.37 -10.26 -7.96
N PHE A 70 22.34 -9.68 -7.34
CA PHE A 70 21.20 -9.12 -8.05
C PHE A 70 21.57 -7.89 -8.88
N GLN A 71 22.38 -6.95 -8.35
CA GLN A 71 22.85 -5.79 -9.14
C GLN A 71 23.68 -6.22 -10.35
N MET A 72 24.54 -7.23 -10.21
CA MET A 72 25.27 -7.81 -11.34
C MET A 72 24.33 -8.43 -12.37
N TYR A 73 23.29 -9.13 -11.92
CA TYR A 73 22.24 -9.66 -12.81
C TYR A 73 21.46 -8.54 -13.53
N GLN A 74 21.24 -7.38 -12.88
CA GLN A 74 20.64 -6.22 -13.54
C GLN A 74 21.53 -5.69 -14.67
N VAL A 75 22.85 -5.58 -14.43
CA VAL A 75 23.82 -5.20 -15.47
C VAL A 75 23.74 -6.16 -16.66
N GLU A 76 23.74 -7.47 -16.42
CA GLU A 76 23.59 -8.50 -17.47
C GLU A 76 22.29 -8.35 -18.25
N THR A 77 21.18 -8.06 -17.55
CA THR A 77 19.87 -7.89 -18.18
C THR A 77 19.84 -6.65 -19.08
N ILE A 78 20.48 -5.55 -18.66
CA ILE A 78 20.63 -4.34 -19.48
C ILE A 78 21.51 -4.64 -20.71
N LEU A 79 22.61 -5.39 -20.54
CA LEU A 79 23.48 -5.80 -21.64
C LEU A 79 22.77 -6.69 -22.66
N ALA A 80 21.93 -7.62 -22.19
CA ALA A 80 21.15 -8.47 -23.08
C ALA A 80 20.25 -7.65 -24.02
N ARG A 81 19.78 -6.46 -23.63
CA ARG A 81 19.02 -5.55 -24.52
C ARG A 81 19.85 -4.99 -25.66
N ALA A 82 21.15 -4.79 -25.43
CA ALA A 82 22.04 -4.32 -26.48
C ALA A 82 22.31 -5.42 -27.51
N MET A 83 22.13 -6.68 -27.14
CA MET A 83 22.33 -7.82 -28.04
C MET A 83 21.05 -8.08 -28.85
N ASP A 84 20.97 -7.51 -30.06
CA ASP A 84 19.93 -7.90 -31.03
C ASP A 84 20.26 -9.31 -31.57
N VAL A 85 19.33 -10.26 -31.44
CA VAL A 85 19.46 -11.64 -31.94
C VAL A 85 19.72 -11.68 -33.46
N LYS A 86 19.44 -10.58 -34.19
CA LYS A 86 19.62 -10.46 -35.63
C LYS A 86 20.92 -9.75 -36.07
N VAL A 87 21.73 -9.25 -35.14
CA VAL A 87 22.94 -8.47 -35.45
C VAL A 87 24.16 -9.11 -34.77
N ASP A 88 25.25 -9.31 -35.51
CA ASP A 88 26.49 -9.93 -35.00
C ASP A 88 27.24 -9.05 -33.97
N GLN A 89 26.80 -7.81 -33.74
CA GLN A 89 27.39 -6.86 -32.79
C GLN A 89 26.34 -6.17 -31.94
N PRO A 90 26.63 -5.90 -30.64
CA PRO A 90 25.70 -5.23 -29.76
C PRO A 90 25.48 -3.76 -30.16
N ILE A 91 24.22 -3.31 -30.09
CA ILE A 91 23.82 -1.93 -30.38
C ILE A 91 23.40 -1.27 -29.07
N PHE A 92 24.16 -0.25 -28.67
CA PHE A 92 23.89 0.52 -27.47
C PHE A 92 23.19 1.84 -27.82
N SER A 93 21.89 1.94 -27.51
CA SER A 93 21.19 3.22 -27.56
C SER A 93 21.62 4.12 -26.40
N SER A 94 21.36 5.43 -26.51
CA SER A 94 21.63 6.39 -25.42
C SER A 94 20.93 6.02 -24.11
N ASP A 95 19.74 5.41 -24.19
CA ASP A 95 19.00 4.96 -23.02
C ASP A 95 19.67 3.76 -22.36
N ILE A 96 20.09 2.76 -23.15
CA ILE A 96 20.83 1.59 -22.64
C ILE A 96 22.14 2.04 -21.98
N LEU A 97 22.88 2.96 -22.60
CA LEU A 97 24.14 3.48 -22.05
C LEU A 97 23.94 4.22 -20.72
N ARG A 98 22.87 5.02 -20.62
CA ARG A 98 22.49 5.73 -19.39
C ARG A 98 22.10 4.77 -18.27
N GLU A 99 21.27 3.77 -18.56
CA GLU A 99 20.87 2.74 -17.59
C GLU A 99 22.06 1.90 -17.15
N LEU A 100 22.90 1.46 -18.09
CA LEU A 100 24.10 0.68 -17.81
C LEU A 100 25.08 1.46 -16.92
N SER A 101 25.34 2.73 -17.24
CA SER A 101 26.16 3.61 -16.41
C SER A 101 25.59 3.75 -14.99
N THR A 102 24.27 3.89 -14.85
CA THR A 102 23.59 3.98 -13.55
C THR A 102 23.69 2.68 -12.76
N ALA A 103 23.56 1.52 -13.42
CA ALA A 103 23.70 0.20 -12.81
C ALA A 103 25.14 -0.03 -12.31
N LEU A 104 26.14 0.30 -13.12
CA LEU A 104 27.55 0.22 -12.73
C LEU A 104 27.87 1.15 -11.55
N HIS A 105 27.31 2.37 -11.56
CA HIS A 105 27.48 3.28 -10.44
C HIS A 105 26.85 2.73 -9.16
N THR A 106 25.65 2.16 -9.25
CA THR A 106 24.99 1.48 -8.11
C THR A 106 25.84 0.32 -7.59
N LEU A 107 26.38 -0.51 -8.48
CA LEU A 107 27.26 -1.61 -8.09
C LEU A 107 28.52 -1.11 -7.36
N TYR A 108 29.11 -0.01 -7.83
CA TYR A 108 30.25 0.63 -7.18
C TYR A 108 29.89 1.18 -5.78
N GLU A 109 28.76 1.88 -5.65
CA GLU A 109 28.24 2.36 -4.36
C GLU A 109 28.12 1.22 -3.35
N VAL A 110 27.55 0.08 -3.78
CA VAL A 110 27.35 -1.11 -2.94
C VAL A 110 28.68 -1.78 -2.59
N ALA A 111 29.58 -1.92 -3.57
CA ALA A 111 30.87 -2.60 -3.39
C ALA A 111 31.82 -1.84 -2.44
N THR A 112 31.71 -0.52 -2.40
CA THR A 112 32.59 0.35 -1.61
C THR A 112 32.01 0.77 -0.27
N GLY A 113 30.70 0.62 -0.07
CA GLY A 113 30.00 1.13 1.11
C GLY A 113 30.06 2.66 1.25
N ILE A 114 30.32 3.38 0.14
CA ILE A 114 30.43 4.85 0.10
C ILE A 114 29.09 5.51 0.42
N THR A 115 27.99 4.85 0.09
CA THR A 115 26.68 5.22 0.55
C THR A 115 26.43 4.48 1.88
N GLU A 116 26.13 5.24 2.95
CA GLU A 116 25.44 4.71 4.13
C GLU A 116 24.06 4.22 3.67
N MET A 117 24.05 3.10 2.96
CA MET A 117 22.83 2.46 2.54
C MET A 117 22.29 1.79 3.79
N GLU A 118 21.32 2.44 4.41
CA GLU A 118 20.47 1.86 5.43
C GLU A 118 19.58 0.82 4.74
N TRP A 119 20.18 -0.33 4.41
CA TRP A 119 19.51 -1.43 3.74
C TRP A 119 18.52 -2.06 4.72
N ILE A 120 17.26 -1.69 4.57
CA ILE A 120 16.18 -2.33 5.28
C ILE A 120 15.89 -3.64 4.56
N VAL A 121 16.20 -4.76 5.23
CA VAL A 121 15.82 -6.09 4.75
C VAL A 121 14.41 -6.42 5.21
N LEU A 122 13.58 -6.86 4.28
CA LEU A 122 12.25 -7.39 4.49
C LEU A 122 12.33 -8.92 4.33
N ASP A 123 12.30 -9.63 5.45
CA ASP A 123 12.36 -11.08 5.49
C ASP A 123 10.95 -11.67 5.46
N TRP A 124 10.72 -12.62 4.56
CA TRP A 124 9.51 -13.45 4.57
C TRP A 124 9.38 -14.19 5.90
N GLN A 125 8.17 -14.25 6.45
CA GLN A 125 7.83 -14.97 7.66
C GLN A 125 7.95 -16.48 7.45
N GLU A 126 7.52 -16.99 6.30
CA GLU A 126 7.74 -18.38 5.91
C GLU A 126 8.96 -18.48 4.99
N GLN A 127 10.00 -19.17 5.45
CA GLN A 127 11.22 -19.40 4.69
C GLN A 127 11.16 -20.81 4.10
N ASP A 128 10.79 -20.94 2.83
CA ASP A 128 10.83 -22.17 2.06
C ASP A 128 12.12 -22.29 1.22
N GLU A 129 12.38 -23.48 0.65
CA GLU A 129 13.53 -23.70 -0.25
C GLU A 129 13.38 -22.84 -1.51
N GLY A 130 13.92 -21.63 -1.49
CA GLY A 130 13.89 -20.70 -2.62
C GLY A 130 13.51 -19.26 -2.28
N ALA A 131 13.12 -18.98 -1.03
CA ALA A 131 12.86 -17.63 -0.56
C ALA A 131 14.12 -16.76 -0.64
N ASN A 132 14.03 -15.65 -1.38
CA ASN A 132 15.06 -14.62 -1.39
C ASN A 132 14.71 -13.52 -0.38
N PRO A 133 15.69 -12.97 0.34
CA PRO A 133 15.47 -11.74 1.09
C PRO A 133 15.10 -10.61 0.13
N VAL A 134 14.18 -9.74 0.56
CA VAL A 134 13.77 -8.56 -0.20
C VAL A 134 14.43 -7.32 0.38
N PHE A 135 15.10 -6.55 -0.46
CA PHE A 135 15.80 -5.34 -0.03
C PHE A 135 14.93 -4.11 -0.31
N LEU A 136 14.76 -3.25 0.69
CA LEU A 136 14.15 -1.95 0.51
C LEU A 136 15.23 -0.95 0.09
N ASP A 137 15.24 -0.57 -1.18
CA ASP A 137 16.24 0.30 -1.77
C ASP A 137 15.73 1.74 -1.90
N VAL A 138 16.16 2.59 -0.96
CA VAL A 138 15.70 3.97 -0.82
C VAL A 138 16.59 4.94 -1.61
N THR A 139 17.89 4.68 -1.68
CA THR A 139 18.88 5.71 -2.00
C THR A 139 19.79 5.40 -3.18
N SER A 140 19.81 4.18 -3.72
CA SER A 140 20.74 3.82 -4.79
C SER A 140 20.53 4.68 -6.04
N ALA A 141 21.59 4.82 -6.85
CA ALA A 141 21.47 5.51 -8.12
C ALA A 141 20.41 4.88 -9.04
N MET A 142 20.30 3.55 -9.05
CA MET A 142 19.28 2.82 -9.83
C MET A 142 17.86 3.04 -9.29
N ALA A 143 17.66 3.05 -7.97
CA ALA A 143 16.38 3.37 -7.36
C ALA A 143 15.93 4.79 -7.76
N LYS A 144 16.79 5.79 -7.58
CA LYS A 144 16.51 7.18 -7.98
C LYS A 144 16.19 7.30 -9.46
N HIS A 145 16.96 6.63 -10.32
CA HIS A 145 16.72 6.61 -11.76
C HIS A 145 15.35 6.04 -12.09
N SER A 146 15.01 4.87 -11.52
CA SER A 146 13.73 4.19 -11.76
C SER A 146 12.54 5.04 -11.30
N ILE A 147 12.64 5.71 -10.16
CA ILE A 147 11.59 6.60 -9.65
C ILE A 147 11.37 7.78 -10.59
N ILE A 148 12.45 8.43 -11.03
CA ILE A 148 12.35 9.60 -11.92
C ILE A 148 11.73 9.20 -13.27
N ASP A 149 12.12 8.05 -13.80
CA ASP A 149 11.63 7.54 -15.09
C ASP A 149 10.13 7.17 -15.02
N ASN A 150 9.66 6.59 -13.91
CA ASN A 150 8.29 6.11 -13.78
C ASN A 150 7.30 7.15 -13.19
N PHE A 151 7.75 8.03 -12.30
CA PHE A 151 6.87 8.88 -11.47
C PHE A 151 7.32 10.35 -11.30
N ASP A 152 8.43 10.77 -11.90
CA ASP A 152 9.08 12.08 -11.71
C ASP A 152 9.78 12.24 -10.33
N LYS A 153 10.68 13.23 -10.23
CA LYS A 153 11.48 13.60 -9.05
C LYS A 153 10.65 13.88 -7.79
N LYS A 154 9.37 14.22 -7.93
CA LYS A 154 8.49 14.48 -6.78
C LYS A 154 8.14 13.22 -5.99
N ALA A 155 8.31 12.04 -6.59
CA ALA A 155 8.05 10.76 -5.92
C ALA A 155 9.27 10.25 -5.14
N LEU A 156 10.42 10.95 -5.18
CA LEU A 156 11.62 10.56 -4.46
C LEU A 156 11.41 10.69 -2.94
N PRO A 157 11.64 9.62 -2.16
CA PRO A 157 11.66 9.70 -0.70
C PRO A 157 12.97 10.32 -0.18
N THR A 158 12.89 10.90 1.00
CA THR A 158 14.03 11.07 1.92
C THR A 158 14.07 9.90 2.91
N TYR A 159 15.19 9.69 3.60
CA TYR A 159 15.28 8.61 4.58
C TYR A 159 14.28 8.80 5.74
N GLU A 160 14.06 10.05 6.15
CA GLU A 160 13.09 10.41 7.17
C GLU A 160 11.64 10.09 6.78
N ASP A 161 11.36 9.93 5.48
CA ASP A 161 10.04 9.50 4.99
C ASP A 161 9.81 7.99 5.14
N ILE A 162 10.86 7.21 5.43
CA ILE A 162 10.80 5.75 5.50
C ILE A 162 10.66 5.26 6.94
N ASP A 163 9.46 4.82 7.31
CA ASP A 163 9.24 4.09 8.55
C ASP A 163 9.52 2.60 8.35
N GLU A 164 10.78 2.19 8.58
CA GLU A 164 11.24 0.80 8.46
C GLU A 164 10.27 -0.20 9.11
N GLN A 165 9.82 0.11 10.32
CA GLN A 165 8.97 -0.79 11.10
C GLN A 165 7.56 -0.90 10.49
N ALA A 166 7.05 0.18 9.88
CA ALA A 166 5.78 0.14 9.17
C ALA A 166 5.88 -0.69 7.87
N TRP A 167 7.00 -0.60 7.16
CA TRP A 167 7.27 -1.45 5.99
C TRP A 167 7.37 -2.92 6.35
N LYS A 168 8.17 -3.27 7.35
CA LYS A 168 8.29 -4.65 7.86
C LYS A 168 6.95 -5.24 8.28
N ARG A 169 6.13 -4.46 9.01
CA ARG A 169 4.80 -4.91 9.43
C ARG A 169 3.86 -5.13 8.24
N SER A 170 3.81 -4.18 7.31
CA SER A 170 2.96 -4.28 6.12
C SER A 170 3.35 -5.46 5.24
N PHE A 171 4.65 -5.66 5.03
CA PHE A 171 5.20 -6.78 4.26
C PHE A 171 4.89 -8.15 4.88
N ASN A 172 5.15 -8.31 6.19
CA ASN A 172 4.90 -9.58 6.86
C ASN A 172 3.41 -9.92 6.94
N SER A 173 2.58 -8.92 7.22
CA SER A 173 1.15 -9.13 7.37
C SER A 173 0.46 -9.30 6.00
N SER A 174 1.01 -8.73 4.93
CA SER A 174 0.54 -8.98 3.56
C SER A 174 0.86 -10.40 3.12
N GLU A 175 2.05 -10.92 3.43
CA GLU A 175 2.40 -12.34 3.22
C GLU A 175 1.44 -13.26 3.98
N SER A 176 1.23 -13.03 5.28
CA SER A 176 0.26 -13.79 6.10
C SER A 176 -1.14 -13.80 5.48
N LEU A 177 -1.61 -12.66 4.99
CA LEU A 177 -2.91 -12.56 4.32
C LEU A 177 -2.91 -13.37 3.01
N LEU A 178 -1.88 -13.24 2.19
CA LEU A 178 -1.74 -13.95 0.92
C LEU A 178 -1.62 -15.46 1.10
N LEU A 179 -0.90 -15.96 2.12
CA LEU A 179 -0.86 -17.38 2.47
C LEU A 179 -2.26 -17.95 2.74
N ASN A 180 -3.13 -17.16 3.36
CA ASN A 180 -4.49 -17.58 3.70
C ASN A 180 -5.43 -17.52 2.48
N VAL A 181 -5.36 -16.46 1.69
CA VAL A 181 -6.35 -16.22 0.61
C VAL A 181 -5.85 -16.61 -0.78
N LEU A 182 -4.58 -16.46 -1.10
CA LEU A 182 -4.01 -16.70 -2.43
C LEU A 182 -2.63 -17.39 -2.34
N PRO A 183 -2.53 -18.58 -1.70
CA PRO A 183 -1.25 -19.26 -1.46
C PRO A 183 -0.46 -19.55 -2.75
N GLU A 184 -1.13 -19.67 -3.90
CA GLU A 184 -0.50 -19.91 -5.19
C GLU A 184 0.46 -18.79 -5.63
N VAL A 185 0.32 -17.56 -5.12
CA VAL A 185 1.19 -16.43 -5.47
C VAL A 185 2.51 -16.43 -4.69
N ILE A 186 2.54 -17.10 -3.54
CA ILE A 186 3.65 -17.05 -2.59
C ILE A 186 4.97 -17.57 -3.20
N PRO A 187 5.01 -18.73 -3.89
CA PRO A 187 6.25 -19.20 -4.51
C PRO A 187 6.81 -18.23 -5.55
N HIS A 188 5.94 -17.48 -6.25
CA HIS A 188 6.38 -16.47 -7.21
C HIS A 188 7.01 -15.27 -6.50
N LEU A 189 6.39 -14.79 -5.42
CA LEU A 189 6.93 -13.70 -4.62
C LEU A 189 8.27 -14.08 -3.98
N HIS A 190 8.34 -15.20 -3.27
CA HIS A 190 9.53 -15.70 -2.60
C HIS A 190 10.72 -15.86 -3.55
N LYS A 191 10.46 -16.40 -4.75
CA LYS A 191 11.52 -16.71 -5.72
C LYS A 191 11.95 -15.50 -6.55
N HIS A 192 11.05 -14.55 -6.81
CA HIS A 192 11.28 -13.55 -7.84
C HIS A 192 11.38 -12.11 -7.34
N LEU A 193 10.72 -11.75 -6.23
CA LEU A 193 10.88 -10.42 -5.67
C LEU A 193 12.23 -10.31 -4.96
N ARG A 194 13.02 -9.31 -5.34
CA ARG A 194 14.37 -9.08 -4.81
C ARG A 194 14.53 -7.69 -4.21
N VAL A 195 13.91 -6.68 -4.83
CA VAL A 195 14.04 -5.29 -4.39
C VAL A 195 12.67 -4.62 -4.41
N ILE A 196 12.36 -3.88 -3.34
CA ILE A 196 11.29 -2.89 -3.34
C ILE A 196 11.94 -1.51 -3.26
N VAL A 197 11.55 -0.61 -4.15
CA VAL A 197 11.98 0.79 -4.18
C VAL A 197 10.82 1.65 -3.66
N PRO A 198 10.93 2.24 -2.45
CA PRO A 198 9.88 3.09 -1.91
C PRO A 198 9.64 4.35 -2.74
N ILE A 199 8.39 4.74 -2.91
CA ILE A 199 8.01 6.01 -3.54
C ILE A 199 7.00 6.80 -2.71
N ILE A 200 7.05 8.12 -2.83
CA ILE A 200 6.13 9.04 -2.16
C ILE A 200 4.95 9.35 -3.07
N ALA A 201 3.77 8.91 -2.67
CA ALA A 201 2.53 9.35 -3.29
C ALA A 201 2.20 10.78 -2.84
N GLN A 202 1.97 11.67 -3.80
CA GLN A 202 1.59 13.06 -3.52
C GLN A 202 0.19 13.18 -2.89
N ASN A 203 -0.65 12.15 -3.09
CA ASN A 203 -1.94 12.00 -2.43
C ASN A 203 -1.91 10.69 -1.63
N SER A 204 -2.05 10.77 -0.31
CA SER A 204 -2.00 9.62 0.61
C SER A 204 -3.12 8.59 0.43
N ARG A 205 -4.11 8.87 -0.43
CA ARG A 205 -5.18 7.93 -0.83
C ARG A 205 -4.88 7.16 -2.10
N ILE A 206 -3.85 7.57 -2.85
CA ILE A 206 -3.47 6.94 -4.10
C ILE A 206 -2.25 6.07 -3.80
N SER A 207 -2.44 4.75 -3.86
CA SER A 207 -1.29 3.85 -3.96
C SER A 207 -0.64 4.03 -5.31
N LEU A 208 0.68 4.20 -5.32
CA LEU A 208 1.48 4.19 -6.54
C LEU A 208 2.30 2.90 -6.55
N SER A 209 2.34 2.24 -7.71
CA SER A 209 3.25 1.14 -7.95
C SER A 209 3.61 1.00 -9.43
N SER A 210 4.77 0.42 -9.70
CA SER A 210 5.23 0.07 -11.04
C SER A 210 6.25 -1.05 -10.97
N THR A 211 6.23 -1.94 -11.95
CA THR A 211 7.26 -2.93 -12.22
C THR A 211 7.99 -2.51 -13.49
N PRO A 212 9.30 -2.20 -13.43
CA PRO A 212 10.08 -1.96 -14.64
C PRO A 212 10.00 -3.20 -15.54
N SER A 213 9.72 -3.02 -16.82
CA SER A 213 9.50 -4.13 -17.77
C SER A 213 10.70 -5.06 -17.94
N ILE A 214 11.89 -4.62 -17.50
CA ILE A 214 13.16 -5.28 -17.77
C ILE A 214 13.91 -5.65 -16.47
N LEU A 215 13.82 -4.80 -15.44
CA LEU A 215 14.45 -5.08 -14.14
C LEU A 215 13.56 -6.05 -13.36
N ASN A 216 13.52 -7.31 -13.80
CA ASN A 216 12.70 -8.34 -13.17
C ASN A 216 13.07 -8.47 -11.68
N GLY A 217 12.04 -8.62 -10.85
CA GLY A 217 12.19 -8.69 -9.38
C GLY A 217 12.39 -7.35 -8.67
N VAL A 218 12.16 -6.22 -9.34
CA VAL A 218 12.12 -4.87 -8.73
C VAL A 218 10.70 -4.33 -8.75
N PHE A 219 10.16 -3.95 -7.59
CA PHE A 219 8.88 -3.25 -7.49
C PHE A 219 9.10 -1.84 -6.96
N LEU A 220 8.58 -0.82 -7.65
CA LEU A 220 8.46 0.53 -7.11
C LEU A 220 7.09 0.64 -6.46
N THR A 221 7.00 1.05 -5.19
CA THR A 221 5.69 1.18 -4.54
C THR A 221 5.68 2.12 -3.33
N SER A 222 4.56 2.82 -3.15
CA SER A 222 4.31 3.60 -1.94
C SER A 222 3.90 2.70 -0.78
N TRP A 223 4.29 3.09 0.45
CA TRP A 223 3.84 2.37 1.63
C TRP A 223 2.31 2.43 1.77
N THR A 224 1.69 1.28 2.06
CA THR A 224 0.25 1.14 2.33
C THR A 224 0.01 0.11 3.44
N SER A 225 -1.20 0.04 4.00
CA SER A 225 -1.57 -1.03 4.93
C SER A 225 -1.59 -2.40 4.25
N SER A 226 -1.50 -3.47 5.03
CA SER A 226 -1.14 -4.79 4.51
C SER A 226 -2.13 -5.35 3.50
N LYS A 227 -3.42 -5.01 3.61
CA LYS A 227 -4.43 -5.44 2.63
C LYS A 227 -4.27 -4.79 1.25
N TYR A 228 -3.85 -3.52 1.22
CA TYR A 228 -3.54 -2.82 -0.03
C TYR A 228 -2.16 -3.24 -0.53
N PHE A 229 -1.22 -3.47 0.37
CA PHE A 229 0.11 -3.90 -0.01
C PHE A 229 0.10 -5.31 -0.59
N ALA A 230 -0.69 -6.24 -0.04
CA ALA A 230 -0.97 -7.54 -0.63
C ALA A 230 -1.55 -7.42 -2.04
N GLU A 231 -2.49 -6.49 -2.26
CA GLU A 231 -3.03 -6.21 -3.59
C GLU A 231 -1.93 -5.74 -4.56
N THR A 232 -1.07 -4.82 -4.13
CA THR A 232 0.07 -4.35 -4.91
C THR A 232 1.06 -5.46 -5.21
N LEU A 233 1.41 -6.31 -4.23
CA LEU A 233 2.31 -7.45 -4.44
C LEU A 233 1.77 -8.39 -5.52
N VAL A 234 0.47 -8.72 -5.47
CA VAL A 234 -0.20 -9.55 -6.49
C VAL A 234 -0.20 -8.85 -7.86
N HIS A 235 -0.44 -7.54 -7.89
CA HIS A 235 -0.42 -6.76 -9.12
C HIS A 235 0.96 -6.77 -9.78
N GLU A 236 2.00 -6.41 -9.04
CA GLU A 236 3.35 -6.25 -9.56
C GLU A 236 4.01 -7.58 -9.91
N ILE A 237 3.82 -8.63 -9.10
CA ILE A 237 4.34 -9.96 -9.45
C ILE A 237 3.68 -10.52 -10.72
N SER A 238 2.43 -10.12 -11.01
CA SER A 238 1.77 -10.49 -12.26
C SER A 238 2.44 -9.84 -13.47
N HIS A 239 2.89 -8.58 -13.35
CA HIS A 239 3.67 -7.93 -14.41
C HIS A 239 5.02 -8.63 -14.62
N ASP A 240 5.72 -8.95 -13.54
CA ASP A 240 7.01 -9.66 -13.60
C ASP A 240 6.86 -11.04 -14.27
N CYS A 241 5.80 -11.79 -13.94
CA CYS A 241 5.49 -13.07 -14.58
C CYS A 241 5.19 -12.91 -16.09
N LEU A 242 4.41 -11.90 -16.46
CA LEU A 242 4.05 -11.65 -17.86
C LEU A 242 5.25 -11.16 -18.68
N ASN A 243 6.11 -10.30 -18.12
CA ASN A 243 7.37 -9.88 -18.74
C ASN A 243 8.22 -11.11 -19.08
N LYS A 244 8.40 -12.03 -18.12
CA LYS A 244 9.14 -13.28 -18.32
C LYS A 244 8.53 -14.18 -19.39
N LEU A 245 7.21 -14.29 -19.42
CA LEU A 245 6.52 -15.04 -20.49
C LEU A 245 6.79 -14.41 -21.86
N ASN A 246 6.73 -13.09 -21.95
CA ASN A 246 6.94 -12.35 -23.20
C ASN A 246 8.40 -12.41 -23.69
N LEU A 247 9.37 -12.70 -22.81
CA LEU A 247 10.75 -13.00 -23.21
C LEU A 247 10.89 -14.35 -23.93
N ILE A 248 10.00 -15.30 -23.65
CA ILE A 248 10.01 -16.64 -24.24
C ILE A 248 9.18 -16.67 -25.52
N GLU A 249 8.01 -16.04 -25.49
CA GLU A 249 7.06 -16.05 -26.61
C GLU A 249 6.34 -14.70 -26.68
N SER A 250 6.42 -14.03 -27.84
CA SER A 250 5.73 -12.75 -28.02
C SER A 250 4.21 -12.94 -27.96
N LEU A 251 3.54 -12.15 -27.12
CA LEU A 251 2.09 -12.25 -26.91
C LEU A 251 1.31 -11.23 -27.75
N VAL A 252 1.96 -10.19 -28.25
CA VAL A 252 1.32 -9.14 -29.05
C VAL A 252 2.09 -8.86 -30.34
N GLU A 253 1.39 -8.30 -31.31
CA GLU A 253 1.95 -7.75 -32.55
C GLU A 253 2.45 -6.32 -32.27
N ASP A 254 3.66 -5.98 -32.75
CA ASP A 254 4.32 -4.69 -32.49
C ASP A 254 3.82 -3.57 -33.42
N SER A 255 2.52 -3.25 -33.36
CA SER A 255 1.90 -2.24 -34.24
C SER A 255 1.92 -0.81 -33.69
N GLN A 256 2.31 -0.64 -32.41
CA GLN A 256 2.31 0.63 -31.68
C GLN A 256 0.96 1.41 -31.73
N LYS A 257 -0.14 0.74 -32.07
CA LYS A 257 -1.47 1.35 -32.10
C LYS A 257 -1.97 1.64 -30.69
N GLY A 258 -2.67 2.77 -30.55
CA GLY A 258 -3.25 3.21 -29.28
C GLY A 258 -4.71 2.76 -29.14
N PHE A 259 -5.05 2.18 -27.99
CA PHE A 259 -6.38 1.69 -27.64
C PHE A 259 -6.90 2.35 -26.36
N TYR A 260 -8.21 2.28 -26.14
CA TYR A 260 -8.81 2.67 -24.87
C TYR A 260 -8.34 1.75 -23.74
N SER A 261 -7.94 2.34 -22.62
CA SER A 261 -7.72 1.62 -21.37
C SER A 261 -8.78 2.03 -20.35
N PRO A 262 -9.52 1.12 -19.72
CA PRO A 262 -10.47 1.48 -18.66
C PRO A 262 -9.80 1.82 -17.33
N PHE A 263 -8.46 1.75 -17.26
CA PHE A 263 -7.67 2.06 -16.08
C PHE A 263 -6.95 3.42 -16.17
N ARG A 264 -6.83 3.99 -17.37
CA ARG A 264 -6.05 5.21 -17.64
C ARG A 264 -6.71 6.06 -18.71
N ILE A 265 -6.56 7.38 -18.61
CA ILE A 265 -7.12 8.34 -19.57
C ILE A 265 -6.31 8.46 -20.87
N ASP A 266 -5.04 8.06 -20.88
CA ASP A 266 -4.19 8.02 -22.07
C ASP A 266 -4.39 6.74 -22.89
N THR A 267 -4.12 6.81 -24.20
CA THR A 267 -4.13 5.65 -25.08
C THR A 267 -3.02 4.67 -24.71
N ARG A 268 -3.30 3.36 -24.83
CA ARG A 268 -2.35 2.29 -24.48
C ARG A 268 -2.13 1.36 -25.65
N THR A 269 -0.92 0.81 -25.75
CA THR A 269 -0.61 -0.25 -26.70
C THR A 269 -1.31 -1.56 -26.31
N ALA A 270 -1.39 -2.51 -27.24
CA ALA A 270 -1.92 -3.85 -26.95
C ALA A 270 -1.14 -4.55 -25.83
N SER A 271 0.20 -4.42 -25.81
CA SER A 271 1.03 -4.89 -24.67
C SER A 271 0.58 -4.26 -23.36
N GLY A 272 0.40 -2.93 -23.33
CA GLY A 272 -0.05 -2.23 -22.12
C GLY A 272 -1.43 -2.68 -21.63
N LEU A 273 -2.37 -2.96 -22.54
CA LEU A 273 -3.68 -3.52 -22.19
C LEU A 273 -3.57 -4.97 -21.69
N LEU A 274 -2.72 -5.80 -22.30
CA LEU A 274 -2.50 -7.19 -21.87
C LEU A 274 -1.94 -7.23 -20.46
N HIS A 275 -0.94 -6.39 -20.17
CA HIS A 275 -0.40 -6.23 -18.83
C HIS A 275 -1.47 -5.87 -17.82
N ALA A 276 -2.30 -4.87 -18.12
CA ALA A 276 -3.39 -4.46 -17.24
C ALA A 276 -4.41 -5.58 -17.01
N ALA A 277 -4.89 -6.23 -18.09
CA ALA A 277 -5.87 -7.29 -17.96
C ALA A 277 -5.32 -8.49 -17.17
N TYR A 278 -4.05 -8.86 -17.38
CA TYR A 278 -3.43 -9.99 -16.70
C TYR A 278 -3.21 -9.72 -15.21
N SER A 279 -2.65 -8.55 -14.86
CA SER A 279 -2.43 -8.22 -13.45
C SER A 279 -3.74 -8.07 -12.70
N PHE A 280 -4.74 -7.40 -13.29
CA PHE A 280 -6.03 -7.24 -12.63
C PHE A 280 -6.88 -8.51 -12.57
N LEU A 281 -6.63 -9.54 -13.40
CA LEU A 281 -7.22 -10.86 -13.19
C LEU A 281 -6.82 -11.45 -11.84
N ASN A 282 -5.52 -11.46 -11.55
CA ASN A 282 -4.99 -12.00 -10.29
C ASN A 282 -5.42 -11.14 -9.09
N VAL A 283 -5.46 -9.80 -9.25
CA VAL A 283 -6.02 -8.90 -8.23
C VAL A 283 -7.50 -9.18 -7.97
N CYS A 284 -8.31 -9.41 -9.01
CA CYS A 284 -9.72 -9.77 -8.85
C CYS A 284 -9.87 -11.11 -8.10
N GLN A 285 -9.02 -12.11 -8.37
CA GLN A 285 -9.03 -13.36 -7.62
C GLN A 285 -8.69 -13.15 -6.14
N TYR A 286 -7.65 -12.36 -5.84
CA TYR A 286 -7.30 -11.95 -4.49
C TYR A 286 -8.48 -11.28 -3.78
N LEU A 287 -9.05 -10.22 -4.37
CA LEU A 287 -10.15 -9.46 -3.79
C LEU A 287 -11.40 -10.32 -3.59
N PHE A 288 -11.72 -11.21 -4.54
CA PHE A 288 -12.83 -12.14 -4.39
C PHE A 288 -12.63 -13.06 -3.17
N ARG A 289 -11.44 -13.60 -2.96
CA ARG A 289 -11.16 -14.46 -1.81
C ARG A 289 -11.13 -13.68 -0.50
N VAL A 290 -10.54 -12.49 -0.47
CA VAL A 290 -10.62 -11.60 0.72
C VAL A 290 -12.06 -11.23 1.05
N SER A 291 -12.90 -10.99 0.04
CA SER A 291 -14.30 -10.62 0.25
C SER A 291 -15.12 -11.70 0.95
N ASN A 292 -14.66 -12.96 0.86
CA ASN A 292 -15.26 -14.14 1.46
C ASN A 292 -14.53 -14.60 2.74
N LEU A 293 -13.44 -13.93 3.15
CA LEU A 293 -12.64 -14.29 4.32
C LEU A 293 -13.36 -13.89 5.63
N GLU A 294 -13.59 -12.58 5.80
CA GLU A 294 -14.35 -12.03 6.93
C GLU A 294 -15.15 -10.79 6.51
N GLU A 295 -16.30 -10.58 7.15
CA GLU A 295 -17.26 -9.55 6.76
C GLU A 295 -16.72 -8.12 6.90
N ARG A 296 -15.77 -7.91 7.82
CA ARG A 296 -15.09 -6.64 8.07
C ARG A 296 -14.20 -6.17 6.91
N LEU A 297 -13.68 -7.10 6.10
CA LEU A 297 -12.92 -6.80 4.88
C LEU A 297 -13.80 -6.79 3.62
N SER A 298 -14.99 -7.39 3.72
CA SER A 298 -15.85 -7.70 2.57
C SER A 298 -16.28 -6.46 1.80
N THR A 299 -16.73 -5.40 2.47
CA THR A 299 -17.18 -4.17 1.78
C THR A 299 -16.07 -3.53 0.95
N TRP A 300 -14.87 -3.41 1.53
CA TRP A 300 -13.70 -2.87 0.84
C TRP A 300 -13.32 -3.73 -0.37
N ALA A 301 -13.22 -5.05 -0.17
CA ALA A 301 -12.82 -5.97 -1.22
C ALA A 301 -13.85 -6.05 -2.36
N GLN A 302 -15.16 -6.07 -2.05
CA GLN A 302 -16.24 -6.10 -3.05
C GLN A 302 -16.28 -4.83 -3.89
N TYR A 303 -16.14 -3.66 -3.26
CA TYR A 303 -16.12 -2.39 -3.98
C TYR A 303 -14.99 -2.36 -5.03
N ARG A 304 -13.77 -2.74 -4.61
CA ARG A 304 -12.60 -2.81 -5.50
C ARG A 304 -12.73 -3.91 -6.55
N LEU A 305 -13.25 -5.08 -6.17
CA LEU A 305 -13.50 -6.19 -7.08
C LEU A 305 -14.44 -5.78 -8.20
N ASN A 306 -15.57 -5.14 -7.88
CA ASN A 306 -16.53 -4.70 -8.89
C ASN A 306 -15.92 -3.67 -9.85
N ASP A 307 -15.06 -2.79 -9.33
CA ASP A 307 -14.39 -1.77 -10.15
C ASP A 307 -13.40 -2.40 -11.14
N TYR A 308 -12.52 -3.26 -10.62
CA TYR A 308 -11.49 -3.91 -11.43
C TYR A 308 -12.04 -4.99 -12.34
N LEU A 309 -13.05 -5.74 -11.94
CA LEU A 309 -13.64 -6.79 -12.76
C LEU A 309 -14.32 -6.20 -14.00
N PHE A 310 -15.09 -5.12 -13.85
CA PHE A 310 -15.66 -4.40 -14.99
C PHE A 310 -14.57 -3.93 -15.97
N ASN A 311 -13.57 -3.23 -15.44
CA ASN A 311 -12.46 -2.71 -16.25
C ASN A 311 -11.72 -3.84 -16.96
N SER A 312 -11.48 -4.97 -16.29
CA SER A 312 -10.70 -6.08 -16.84
C SER A 312 -11.47 -6.87 -17.90
N ILE A 313 -12.78 -7.06 -17.72
CA ILE A 313 -13.66 -7.65 -18.75
C ILE A 313 -13.65 -6.78 -20.02
N LEU A 314 -13.80 -5.47 -19.87
CA LEU A 314 -13.76 -4.56 -21.01
C LEU A 314 -12.37 -4.58 -21.68
N CYS A 315 -11.29 -4.50 -20.90
CA CYS A 315 -9.92 -4.52 -21.38
C CYS A 315 -9.59 -5.80 -22.18
N SER A 316 -9.92 -6.97 -21.62
CA SER A 316 -9.69 -8.26 -22.28
C SER A 316 -10.51 -8.42 -23.57
N ARG A 317 -11.76 -7.94 -23.58
CA ARG A 317 -12.57 -7.93 -24.80
C ARG A 317 -12.03 -6.98 -25.87
N LEU A 318 -11.49 -5.81 -25.48
CA LEU A 318 -10.83 -4.87 -26.40
C LEU A 318 -9.59 -5.50 -27.05
N LEU A 319 -8.81 -6.27 -26.30
CA LEU A 319 -7.64 -6.99 -26.80
C LEU A 319 -7.97 -8.01 -27.88
N ILE A 320 -9.04 -8.80 -27.72
CA ILE A 320 -9.41 -9.82 -28.70
C ILE A 320 -9.75 -9.20 -30.07
N VAL A 321 -10.51 -8.12 -30.05
CA VAL A 321 -11.04 -7.49 -31.26
C VAL A 321 -10.07 -6.47 -31.88
N SER A 322 -9.01 -6.08 -31.16
CA SER A 322 -7.95 -5.23 -31.73
C SER A 322 -7.19 -5.94 -32.86
N ASN A 323 -7.20 -7.28 -32.86
CA ASN A 323 -6.40 -8.14 -33.73
C ASN A 323 -4.88 -7.88 -33.61
N GLU A 324 -4.42 -7.45 -32.43
CA GLU A 324 -3.01 -7.19 -32.12
C GLU A 324 -2.38 -8.30 -31.26
N LEU A 325 -3.04 -9.44 -31.12
CA LEU A 325 -2.55 -10.58 -30.36
C LEU A 325 -1.90 -11.59 -31.31
N THR A 326 -0.78 -12.17 -30.88
CA THR A 326 -0.25 -13.38 -31.52
C THR A 326 -1.19 -14.56 -31.22
N LYS A 327 -0.90 -15.74 -31.78
CA LYS A 327 -1.67 -16.95 -31.43
C LYS A 327 -1.61 -17.25 -29.93
N ALA A 328 -0.42 -17.24 -29.34
CA ALA A 328 -0.24 -17.46 -27.91
C ALA A 328 -0.92 -16.37 -27.06
N GLY A 329 -0.82 -15.10 -27.48
CA GLY A 329 -1.54 -14.02 -26.84
C GLY A 329 -3.06 -14.20 -26.90
N THR A 330 -3.58 -14.66 -28.04
CA THR A 330 -5.02 -14.95 -28.21
C THR A 330 -5.47 -16.06 -27.28
N ASP A 331 -4.73 -17.17 -27.21
CA ASP A 331 -5.04 -18.31 -26.33
C ASP A 331 -5.01 -17.90 -24.85
N LEU A 332 -4.04 -17.07 -24.46
CA LEU A 332 -3.94 -16.50 -23.12
C LEU A 332 -5.15 -15.61 -22.79
N VAL A 333 -5.46 -14.63 -23.66
CA VAL A 333 -6.57 -13.68 -23.41
C VAL A 333 -7.92 -14.39 -23.40
N LEU A 334 -8.15 -15.40 -24.25
CA LEU A 334 -9.36 -16.21 -24.21
C LEU A 334 -9.49 -16.98 -22.88
N SER A 335 -8.38 -17.50 -22.36
CA SER A 335 -8.34 -18.16 -21.04
C SER A 335 -8.66 -17.16 -19.92
N MET A 336 -8.14 -15.93 -20.01
CA MET A 336 -8.45 -14.86 -19.06
C MET A 336 -9.93 -14.46 -19.11
N ILE A 337 -10.52 -14.31 -20.30
CA ILE A 337 -11.95 -14.01 -20.46
C ILE A 337 -12.81 -15.07 -19.76
N LYS A 338 -12.48 -16.35 -19.97
CA LYS A 338 -13.16 -17.45 -19.29
C LYS A 338 -13.03 -17.34 -17.77
N ALA A 339 -11.84 -17.04 -17.26
CA ALA A 339 -11.62 -16.85 -15.82
C ALA A 339 -12.40 -15.65 -15.26
N PHE A 340 -12.50 -14.55 -16.01
CA PHE A 340 -13.34 -13.40 -15.63
C PHE A 340 -14.82 -13.76 -15.61
N GLU A 341 -15.32 -14.53 -16.57
CA GLU A 341 -16.71 -15.00 -16.59
C GLU A 341 -16.99 -15.94 -15.40
N GLU A 342 -16.07 -16.83 -15.07
CA GLU A 342 -16.18 -17.69 -13.88
C GLU A 342 -16.22 -16.87 -12.58
N LEU A 343 -15.37 -15.85 -12.46
CA LEU A 343 -15.37 -14.93 -11.32
C LEU A 343 -16.68 -14.13 -11.25
N GLN A 344 -17.11 -13.55 -12.37
CA GLN A 344 -18.35 -12.77 -12.48
C GLN A 344 -19.57 -13.58 -12.05
N ASN A 345 -19.62 -14.87 -12.40
CA ASN A 345 -20.70 -15.77 -12.00
C ASN A 345 -20.61 -16.22 -10.53
N SER A 346 -19.43 -16.07 -9.91
CA SER A 346 -19.17 -16.51 -8.54
C SER A 346 -19.31 -15.40 -7.50
N CYS A 347 -19.47 -14.14 -7.90
CA CYS A 347 -19.62 -12.99 -7.02
C CYS A 347 -20.91 -12.19 -7.29
N ASP A 348 -21.32 -11.34 -6.34
CA ASP A 348 -22.39 -10.36 -6.53
C ASP A 348 -21.88 -9.17 -7.37
N PHE A 349 -21.58 -9.41 -8.64
CA PHE A 349 -21.01 -8.40 -9.54
C PHE A 349 -22.06 -7.38 -9.97
N HIS A 350 -21.89 -6.15 -9.52
CA HIS A 350 -22.72 -5.01 -9.92
C HIS A 350 -21.93 -3.71 -9.84
N LEU A 351 -22.28 -2.76 -10.71
CA LEU A 351 -21.86 -1.37 -10.55
C LEU A 351 -22.92 -0.63 -9.73
N ASP A 352 -22.48 0.19 -8.77
CA ASP A 352 -23.36 1.21 -8.20
C ASP A 352 -23.54 2.39 -9.19
N GLU A 353 -24.44 3.32 -8.85
CA GLU A 353 -24.72 4.46 -9.73
C GLU A 353 -23.55 5.42 -9.91
N GLU A 354 -22.68 5.55 -8.90
CA GLU A 354 -21.52 6.44 -8.94
C GLU A 354 -20.43 5.84 -9.84
N MET A 355 -20.10 4.56 -9.64
CA MET A 355 -19.20 3.80 -10.48
C MET A 355 -19.68 3.81 -11.92
N TYR A 356 -20.97 3.52 -12.17
CA TYR A 356 -21.53 3.53 -13.53
C TYR A 356 -21.30 4.87 -14.24
N LYS A 357 -21.62 5.99 -13.58
CA LYS A 357 -21.40 7.34 -14.12
C LYS A 357 -19.91 7.64 -14.30
N SER A 358 -19.08 7.22 -13.35
CA SER A 358 -17.62 7.38 -13.40
C SER A 358 -17.03 6.66 -14.62
N LYS A 359 -17.46 5.42 -14.93
CA LYS A 359 -17.02 4.69 -16.13
C LYS A 359 -17.40 5.40 -17.42
N GLN A 360 -18.61 5.97 -17.50
CA GLN A 360 -19.03 6.76 -18.66
C GLN A 360 -18.17 8.02 -18.83
N MET A 361 -17.98 8.78 -17.74
CA MET A 361 -17.16 10.00 -17.77
C MET A 361 -15.71 9.71 -18.15
N HIS A 362 -15.13 8.63 -17.62
CA HIS A 362 -13.79 8.19 -17.96
C HIS A 362 -13.66 7.84 -19.45
N PHE A 363 -14.60 7.07 -20.00
CA PHE A 363 -14.61 6.74 -21.42
C PHE A 363 -14.73 7.98 -22.31
N GLU A 364 -15.63 8.91 -21.98
CA GLU A 364 -15.81 10.13 -22.76
C GLU A 364 -14.58 11.04 -22.70
N ALA A 365 -13.91 11.14 -21.54
CA ALA A 365 -12.68 11.90 -21.39
C ALA A 365 -11.58 11.41 -22.36
N TRP A 366 -11.41 10.08 -22.47
CA TRP A 366 -10.49 9.49 -23.45
C TRP A 366 -10.96 9.71 -24.89
N ALA A 367 -12.26 9.50 -25.15
CA ALA A 367 -12.83 9.57 -26.50
C ALA A 367 -12.80 10.97 -27.14
N ILE A 368 -12.52 12.02 -26.37
CA ILE A 368 -12.27 13.37 -26.88
C ILE A 368 -10.94 13.45 -27.65
N GLN A 369 -9.93 12.69 -27.22
CA GLN A 369 -8.55 12.79 -27.72
C GLN A 369 -8.17 11.63 -28.67
N ALA A 370 -8.99 10.59 -28.73
CA ALA A 370 -8.77 9.42 -29.57
C ALA A 370 -9.03 9.68 -31.06
N ASP A 371 -8.32 8.97 -31.93
CA ASP A 371 -8.62 8.96 -33.37
C ASP A 371 -10.00 8.33 -33.65
N GLU A 372 -10.66 8.75 -34.75
CA GLU A 372 -12.04 8.35 -35.05
C GLU A 372 -12.24 6.84 -35.09
N LYS A 373 -11.28 6.11 -35.68
CA LYS A 373 -11.40 4.66 -35.88
C LYS A 373 -11.30 3.90 -34.55
N SER A 374 -10.30 4.23 -33.73
CA SER A 374 -10.14 3.62 -32.39
C SER A 374 -11.32 3.96 -31.49
N LYS A 375 -11.85 5.19 -31.60
CA LYS A 375 -13.01 5.67 -30.85
C LYS A 375 -14.29 4.93 -31.20
N GLU A 376 -14.63 4.81 -32.49
CA GLU A 376 -15.87 4.19 -32.95
C GLU A 376 -15.99 2.75 -32.46
N PHE A 377 -14.95 1.96 -32.72
CA PHE A 377 -14.89 0.57 -32.29
C PHE A 377 -14.91 0.44 -30.75
N SER A 378 -14.12 1.23 -30.02
CA SER A 378 -14.08 1.15 -28.54
C SER A 378 -15.41 1.55 -27.90
N ARG A 379 -16.15 2.48 -28.52
CA ARG A 379 -17.46 2.95 -28.05
C ARG A 379 -18.52 1.86 -28.12
N GLU A 380 -18.61 1.16 -29.24
CA GLU A 380 -19.56 0.05 -29.39
C GLU A 380 -19.34 -1.01 -28.31
N LEU A 381 -18.07 -1.41 -28.12
CA LEU A 381 -17.73 -2.42 -27.12
C LEU A 381 -17.96 -1.92 -25.68
N PHE A 382 -17.56 -0.70 -25.37
CA PHE A 382 -17.80 -0.07 -24.07
C PHE A 382 -19.29 -0.07 -23.73
N GLU A 383 -20.13 0.45 -24.62
CA GLU A 383 -21.58 0.51 -24.44
C GLU A 383 -22.20 -0.88 -24.30
N ARG A 384 -21.69 -1.88 -25.02
CA ARG A 384 -22.16 -3.26 -24.89
C ARG A 384 -21.83 -3.84 -23.51
N VAL A 385 -20.57 -3.77 -23.08
CA VAL A 385 -20.13 -4.31 -21.77
C VAL A 385 -20.84 -3.57 -20.63
N LEU A 386 -21.01 -2.25 -20.74
CA LEU A 386 -21.71 -1.44 -19.76
C LEU A 386 -23.19 -1.83 -19.64
N LYS A 387 -23.87 -2.12 -20.76
CA LYS A 387 -25.27 -2.58 -20.75
C LYS A 387 -25.45 -4.01 -20.24
N GLU A 388 -24.49 -4.88 -20.50
CA GLU A 388 -24.48 -6.26 -19.99
C GLU A 388 -24.21 -6.31 -18.48
N THR A 389 -23.59 -5.27 -17.92
CA THR A 389 -23.29 -5.18 -16.49
C THR A 389 -24.49 -4.65 -15.71
N SER A 390 -25.00 -5.43 -14.76
CA SER A 390 -26.11 -4.99 -13.91
C SER A 390 -25.73 -3.81 -13.03
N VAL A 391 -26.58 -2.79 -13.03
CA VAL A 391 -26.49 -1.65 -12.12
C VAL A 391 -27.35 -1.90 -10.90
N ARG A 392 -26.76 -1.80 -9.71
CA ARG A 392 -27.52 -1.89 -8.45
C ARG A 392 -28.25 -0.56 -8.22
N LYS A 393 -29.45 -0.45 -8.80
CA LYS A 393 -30.34 0.73 -8.73
C LYS A 393 -30.79 1.10 -7.31
N ASN A 394 -30.57 0.20 -6.35
CA ASN A 394 -30.76 0.44 -4.94
C ASN A 394 -29.69 -0.39 -4.22
N VAL A 395 -28.55 0.20 -3.88
CA VAL A 395 -27.94 -0.19 -2.60
C VAL A 395 -29.10 0.02 -1.63
N VAL A 396 -29.55 -1.05 -0.97
CA VAL A 396 -30.48 -0.88 0.14
C VAL A 396 -29.69 -0.03 1.12
N LYS A 397 -29.81 1.30 1.04
CA LYS A 397 -29.39 2.20 2.11
C LYS A 397 -29.98 1.52 3.32
N MET A 398 -29.15 1.04 4.23
CA MET A 398 -29.66 0.44 5.43
C MET A 398 -30.56 1.52 6.05
N LYS A 399 -31.87 1.37 5.87
CA LYS A 399 -32.87 2.18 6.56
C LYS A 399 -32.94 1.74 8.02
N HIS A 400 -31.94 1.02 8.51
CA HIS A 400 -31.65 0.94 9.92
C HIS A 400 -31.15 2.31 10.35
N LYS A 401 -32.08 3.25 10.51
CA LYS A 401 -31.84 4.33 11.46
C LYS A 401 -31.38 3.65 12.73
N LEU A 402 -30.09 3.81 13.07
CA LEU A 402 -29.54 3.36 14.33
C LEU A 402 -30.15 4.26 15.39
N ASN A 403 -31.42 4.03 15.71
CA ASN A 403 -32.18 4.88 16.61
C ASN A 403 -31.65 4.77 18.04
N ARG A 404 -30.87 3.72 18.33
CA ARG A 404 -30.31 3.44 19.65
C ARG A 404 -28.93 2.79 19.56
N PRO A 405 -28.02 3.14 20.48
CA PRO A 405 -26.74 2.45 20.64
C PRO A 405 -26.94 0.96 20.92
N ILE A 406 -26.10 0.11 20.33
CA ILE A 406 -26.11 -1.33 20.58
C ILE A 406 -25.15 -1.64 21.72
N VAL A 407 -25.70 -1.96 22.89
CA VAL A 407 -24.91 -2.35 24.07
C VAL A 407 -24.70 -3.86 24.06
N LYS A 408 -23.46 -4.32 24.17
CA LYS A 408 -23.09 -5.75 24.25
C LYS A 408 -22.02 -5.97 25.30
N SER A 409 -21.97 -7.18 25.85
CA SER A 409 -20.87 -7.63 26.72
C SER A 409 -19.57 -7.78 25.92
N LEU A 410 -18.42 -7.68 26.58
CA LEU A 410 -17.13 -7.95 25.97
C LEU A 410 -17.06 -9.36 25.35
N GLU A 411 -17.65 -10.37 26.01
CA GLU A 411 -17.63 -11.75 25.50
C GLU A 411 -18.37 -11.91 24.16
N TRP A 412 -19.56 -11.33 24.06
CA TRP A 412 -20.28 -11.25 22.79
C TRP A 412 -19.41 -10.58 21.71
N PHE A 413 -18.75 -9.47 22.04
CA PHE A 413 -17.94 -8.74 21.08
C PHE A 413 -16.76 -9.57 20.56
N ARG A 414 -16.04 -10.28 21.43
CA ARG A 414 -14.92 -11.17 21.05
C ARG A 414 -15.29 -12.17 19.96
N VAL A 415 -16.52 -12.68 19.99
CA VAL A 415 -17.00 -13.73 19.07
C VAL A 415 -17.58 -13.13 17.78
N ASN A 416 -18.06 -11.88 17.80
CA ASN A 416 -18.90 -11.34 16.72
C ASN A 416 -18.30 -10.12 15.99
N TYR A 417 -17.17 -9.56 16.44
CA TYR A 417 -16.64 -8.31 15.87
C TYR A 417 -16.38 -8.38 14.37
N GLN A 418 -15.89 -9.53 13.86
CA GLN A 418 -15.61 -9.75 12.43
C GLN A 418 -16.87 -9.64 11.54
N HIS A 419 -18.05 -9.85 12.12
CA HIS A 419 -19.36 -9.77 11.47
C HIS A 419 -20.15 -8.50 11.84
N THR A 420 -19.58 -7.63 12.66
CA THR A 420 -20.29 -6.48 13.22
C THR A 420 -20.10 -5.25 12.34
N LYS A 421 -21.16 -4.86 11.61
CA LYS A 421 -21.20 -3.67 10.73
C LYS A 421 -21.79 -2.41 11.38
N VAL A 422 -22.07 -2.45 12.68
CA VAL A 422 -22.73 -1.37 13.43
C VAL A 422 -21.94 -1.02 14.70
N PRO A 423 -21.99 0.22 15.20
CA PRO A 423 -21.29 0.60 16.42
C PRO A 423 -21.80 -0.18 17.64
N VAL A 424 -20.87 -0.67 18.45
CA VAL A 424 -21.17 -1.44 19.66
C VAL A 424 -20.49 -0.81 20.87
N ILE A 425 -21.26 -0.55 21.93
CA ILE A 425 -20.72 -0.11 23.21
C ILE A 425 -20.61 -1.29 24.17
N ILE A 426 -19.47 -1.36 24.85
CA ILE A 426 -19.15 -2.32 25.89
C ILE A 426 -18.97 -1.53 27.18
N GLN A 427 -19.86 -1.74 28.14
CA GLN A 427 -19.96 -0.88 29.33
C GLN A 427 -19.19 -1.46 30.51
N GLY A 428 -18.42 -0.61 31.20
CA GLY A 428 -17.72 -0.98 32.44
C GLY A 428 -16.63 -2.04 32.31
N GLU A 429 -16.33 -2.51 31.10
CA GLU A 429 -15.23 -3.43 30.80
C GLU A 429 -14.20 -2.73 29.92
N SER A 430 -12.91 -2.94 30.20
CA SER A 430 -11.83 -2.35 29.39
C SER A 430 -10.73 -3.37 29.13
N LEU A 431 -10.27 -3.44 27.88
CA LEU A 431 -9.11 -4.24 27.46
C LEU A 431 -7.77 -3.56 27.74
N VAL A 432 -7.78 -2.37 28.37
CA VAL A 432 -6.56 -1.61 28.67
C VAL A 432 -6.05 -1.94 30.08
N LYS A 433 -4.74 -2.17 30.20
CA LYS A 433 -4.02 -2.28 31.48
C LYS A 433 -3.85 -0.89 32.10
N LYS A 434 -4.92 -0.34 32.69
CA LYS A 434 -4.96 1.03 33.25
C LYS A 434 -3.75 1.41 34.11
N LYS A 435 -3.30 0.52 35.01
CA LYS A 435 -2.11 0.76 35.86
C LYS A 435 -0.83 0.95 35.04
N LYS A 436 -0.64 0.14 34.00
CA LYS A 436 0.53 0.22 33.14
C LYS A 436 0.48 1.47 32.27
N LEU A 437 -0.65 1.71 31.60
CA LEU A 437 -0.87 2.93 30.83
C LEU A 437 -0.56 4.19 31.66
N LYS A 438 -1.05 4.27 32.90
CA LYS A 438 -0.74 5.40 33.79
C LYS A 438 0.76 5.59 34.03
N SER A 439 1.50 4.50 34.28
CA SER A 439 2.95 4.56 34.47
C SER A 439 3.69 5.05 33.22
N ASP A 440 3.28 4.60 32.03
CA ASP A 440 3.91 5.06 30.78
C ASP A 440 3.53 6.52 30.47
N LEU A 441 2.29 6.94 30.75
CA LEU A 441 1.84 8.32 30.60
C LEU A 441 2.59 9.28 31.52
N ASP A 442 2.94 8.86 32.74
CA ASP A 442 3.74 9.69 33.65
C ASP A 442 5.15 9.94 33.10
N ALA A 443 5.77 8.96 32.43
CA ALA A 443 7.03 9.15 31.73
C ALA A 443 6.88 10.00 30.45
N PHE A 444 5.76 9.82 29.74
CA PHE A 444 5.46 10.50 28.47
C PHE A 444 5.17 12.01 28.64
N LYS A 445 4.79 12.46 29.84
CA LYS A 445 4.44 13.87 30.13
C LYS A 445 5.47 14.91 29.71
N ASN A 446 6.75 14.56 29.71
CA ASN A 446 7.85 15.48 29.35
C ASN A 446 8.13 15.54 27.84
N GLN A 447 7.50 14.67 27.04
CA GLN A 447 7.69 14.65 25.60
C GLN A 447 7.07 15.88 24.93
N HIS A 448 7.77 16.40 23.93
CA HIS A 448 7.28 17.50 23.10
C HIS A 448 6.41 16.93 21.99
N VAL A 449 5.17 17.42 21.90
CA VAL A 449 4.16 16.96 20.95
C VAL A 449 3.51 18.16 20.26
N LYS A 450 3.09 17.96 19.01
CA LYS A 450 2.26 18.94 18.31
C LYS A 450 0.82 18.81 18.78
N VAL A 451 0.24 19.88 19.30
CA VAL A 451 -1.21 20.00 19.58
C VAL A 451 -1.87 20.79 18.45
N LEU A 452 -3.00 20.29 17.95
CA LEU A 452 -3.68 20.78 16.74
C LEU A 452 -4.77 21.78 17.08
N GLU A 453 -4.86 22.89 16.36
CA GLU A 453 -5.90 23.91 16.53
C GLU A 453 -7.27 23.35 16.10
N ALA A 454 -8.19 23.31 17.06
CA ALA A 454 -9.43 22.58 16.96
C ALA A 454 -10.38 23.06 15.88
N SER A 455 -10.55 24.38 15.81
CA SER A 455 -11.42 25.05 14.83
C SER A 455 -10.89 24.98 13.39
N LYS A 456 -9.61 24.64 13.21
CA LYS A 456 -8.96 24.56 11.89
C LYS A 456 -8.66 23.13 11.46
N HIS A 457 -8.97 22.14 12.30
CA HIS A 457 -8.78 20.75 11.92
C HIS A 457 -9.85 20.38 10.90
N LYS A 458 -9.40 20.07 9.68
CA LYS A 458 -10.27 19.68 8.56
C LYS A 458 -9.79 18.38 7.92
N GLY A 459 -9.06 17.56 8.68
CA GLY A 459 -8.51 16.29 8.22
C GLY A 459 -7.18 16.34 7.46
N PHE A 460 -6.61 17.52 7.23
CA PHE A 460 -5.32 17.66 6.55
C PHE A 460 -4.13 17.51 7.50
N ALA A 461 -3.04 16.90 7.02
CA ALA A 461 -1.78 16.75 7.77
C ALA A 461 -1.17 18.10 8.19
N ASN A 462 -1.37 19.14 7.38
CA ASN A 462 -0.87 20.49 7.65
C ASN A 462 -1.75 21.29 8.63
N THR A 463 -2.68 20.66 9.35
CA THR A 463 -3.51 21.32 10.37
C THR A 463 -2.62 22.20 11.27
N PRO A 464 -2.93 23.51 11.40
CA PRO A 464 -2.17 24.41 12.25
C PRO A 464 -2.14 23.92 13.69
N GLY A 465 -1.03 24.17 14.37
CA GLY A 465 -0.83 23.73 15.74
C GLY A 465 0.40 24.35 16.35
N LYS A 466 0.71 23.94 17.58
CA LYS A 466 1.92 24.37 18.31
C LYS A 466 2.57 23.18 18.98
N VAL A 467 3.88 23.24 19.16
CA VAL A 467 4.64 22.22 19.90
C VAL A 467 4.68 22.63 21.37
N VAL A 468 4.24 21.73 22.25
CA VAL A 468 4.26 21.89 23.71
C VAL A 468 4.64 20.57 24.35
N THR A 469 5.04 20.59 25.62
CA THR A 469 5.09 19.32 26.37
C THR A 469 3.67 18.83 26.69
N VAL A 470 3.52 17.51 26.79
CA VAL A 470 2.24 16.90 27.18
C VAL A 470 1.76 17.43 28.54
N ASP A 471 2.66 17.59 29.51
CA ASP A 471 2.35 18.16 30.83
C ASP A 471 1.87 19.62 30.76
N GLN A 472 2.51 20.47 29.94
CA GLN A 472 2.02 21.83 29.70
C GLN A 472 0.61 21.83 29.10
N HIS A 473 0.34 20.93 28.15
CA HIS A 473 -0.98 20.81 27.56
C HIS A 473 -2.04 20.45 28.61
N ILE A 474 -1.78 19.45 29.45
CA ILE A 474 -2.73 18.98 30.46
C ILE A 474 -2.93 20.01 31.58
N ARG A 475 -1.86 20.66 32.06
CA ARG A 475 -1.96 21.68 33.12
C ARG A 475 -2.80 22.87 32.67
N SER A 476 -2.74 23.20 31.38
CA SER A 476 -3.53 24.29 30.83
C SER A 476 -5.04 24.07 31.04
N PHE A 477 -5.52 22.83 31.16
CA PHE A 477 -6.94 22.49 31.35
C PHE A 477 -7.59 23.21 32.53
N GLY A 478 -6.83 23.47 33.61
CA GLY A 478 -7.30 24.14 34.83
C GLY A 478 -7.08 25.66 34.87
N GLU A 479 -6.44 26.26 33.85
CA GLU A 479 -6.14 27.69 33.80
C GLU A 479 -7.41 28.48 33.40
N GLY A 480 -8.23 28.79 34.40
CA GLY A 480 -9.54 29.42 34.19
C GLY A 480 -9.48 30.78 33.48
N LYS A 481 -10.07 30.84 32.28
CA LYS A 481 -10.95 31.90 31.71
C LYS A 481 -11.12 31.78 30.19
N THR A 482 -10.21 31.10 29.49
CA THR A 482 -10.27 30.89 28.04
C THR A 482 -10.65 29.45 27.70
N LYS A 483 -11.55 29.28 26.73
CA LYS A 483 -11.89 27.96 26.21
C LYS A 483 -10.65 27.38 25.54
N HIS A 484 -10.27 26.16 25.91
CA HIS A 484 -9.21 25.43 25.21
C HIS A 484 -9.56 25.22 23.75
N THR A 485 -8.59 25.44 22.88
CA THR A 485 -8.79 25.42 21.43
C THR A 485 -7.88 24.44 20.72
N HIS A 486 -7.15 23.59 21.43
CA HIS A 486 -6.22 22.64 20.80
C HIS A 486 -6.46 21.23 21.29
N PHE A 487 -6.42 20.25 20.39
CA PHE A 487 -6.43 18.83 20.76
C PHE A 487 -5.03 18.21 20.65
N LEU A 488 -4.74 17.28 21.54
CA LEU A 488 -3.66 16.31 21.43
C LEU A 488 -4.20 14.99 20.88
N VAL A 489 -3.55 14.52 19.82
CA VAL A 489 -3.67 13.16 19.28
C VAL A 489 -2.25 12.65 19.07
N VAL A 490 -1.88 11.52 19.67
CA VAL A 490 -0.60 10.87 19.44
C VAL A 490 -0.86 9.55 18.73
N LYS A 491 -0.50 9.49 17.45
CA LYS A 491 -0.57 8.29 16.62
C LYS A 491 0.60 7.37 16.92
N ASN A 492 0.47 6.08 16.60
CA ASN A 492 1.49 5.06 16.86
C ASN A 492 2.00 5.09 18.31
N PHE A 493 1.08 5.23 19.26
CA PHE A 493 1.40 5.43 20.68
C PHE A 493 2.19 4.25 21.26
N GLU A 494 2.07 3.06 20.67
CA GLU A 494 2.89 1.90 20.98
C GLU A 494 4.41 2.16 20.86
N LYS A 495 4.85 3.11 20.02
CA LYS A 495 6.26 3.53 19.91
C LYS A 495 6.75 4.34 21.11
N HIS A 496 5.84 4.89 21.92
CA HIS A 496 6.16 5.77 23.04
C HIS A 496 6.05 5.09 24.42
N ILE A 497 5.72 3.79 24.45
CA ILE A 497 5.51 3.03 25.67
C ILE A 497 6.55 1.92 25.80
N SER A 498 6.88 1.56 27.04
CA SER A 498 7.91 0.55 27.32
C SER A 498 7.42 -0.90 27.23
N SER A 499 6.10 -1.12 27.19
CA SER A 499 5.50 -2.45 27.02
C SER A 499 4.03 -2.35 26.62
N ASN A 500 3.47 -3.43 26.08
CA ASN A 500 2.08 -3.51 25.66
C ASN A 500 1.06 -3.14 26.77
N ILE A 501 0.29 -2.07 26.50
CA ILE A 501 -0.79 -1.51 27.35
C ILE A 501 -2.12 -2.26 27.24
N TRP A 502 -2.29 -3.10 26.22
CA TRP A 502 -3.44 -3.97 26.04
C TRP A 502 -3.30 -5.22 26.91
N LYS A 503 -4.43 -5.69 27.45
CA LYS A 503 -4.50 -6.98 28.14
C LYS A 503 -4.17 -8.09 27.14
N LYS A 504 -3.50 -9.14 27.60
CA LYS A 504 -3.31 -10.34 26.80
C LYS A 504 -4.69 -10.97 26.59
N ASP A 505 -5.22 -10.84 25.39
CA ASP A 505 -6.58 -11.23 25.03
C ASP A 505 -6.57 -11.74 23.58
N LYS A 506 -7.15 -12.91 23.34
CA LYS A 506 -7.16 -13.57 22.02
C LYS A 506 -7.90 -12.76 20.96
N PHE A 507 -8.76 -11.84 21.38
CA PHE A 507 -9.39 -10.87 20.48
C PHE A 507 -8.35 -10.16 19.61
N PHE A 508 -7.22 -9.75 20.19
CA PHE A 508 -6.20 -9.02 19.46
C PHE A 508 -5.44 -9.88 18.44
N ASP A 509 -5.40 -11.20 18.63
CA ASP A 509 -4.76 -12.13 17.70
C ASP A 509 -5.46 -12.11 16.32
N GLY A 510 -6.76 -11.81 16.26
CA GLY A 510 -7.52 -11.68 15.01
C GLY A 510 -8.01 -10.27 14.70
N TYR A 511 -7.90 -9.33 15.63
CA TYR A 511 -8.36 -7.95 15.40
C TYR A 511 -7.36 -7.15 14.59
N TRP A 512 -6.08 -7.24 14.95
CA TRP A 512 -4.99 -6.55 14.28
C TRP A 512 -4.69 -7.17 12.92
N ILE A 513 -4.71 -6.34 11.88
CA ILE A 513 -4.31 -6.68 10.52
C ILE A 513 -2.82 -6.36 10.35
N ASP A 514 -2.38 -5.16 10.76
CA ASP A 514 -0.99 -4.70 10.56
C ASP A 514 -0.17 -4.70 11.87
N GLY A 515 -0.61 -5.48 12.86
CA GLY A 515 -0.07 -5.44 14.22
C GLY A 515 -0.69 -4.34 15.09
N GLU A 516 -0.11 -4.12 16.27
CA GLU A 516 -0.63 -3.15 17.24
C GLU A 516 -0.59 -1.72 16.68
N HIS A 517 -1.75 -1.08 16.55
CA HIS A 517 -1.85 0.33 16.17
C HIS A 517 -2.73 1.11 17.16
N SER A 518 -2.09 1.91 18.01
CA SER A 518 -2.75 2.59 19.12
C SER A 518 -2.68 4.10 18.99
N TRP A 519 -3.78 4.82 19.23
CA TRP A 519 -3.79 6.28 19.28
C TRP A 519 -4.19 6.79 20.66
N LEU A 520 -3.41 7.71 21.20
CA LEU A 520 -3.70 8.38 22.47
C LEU A 520 -4.44 9.69 22.24
N PHE A 521 -5.49 9.92 23.02
CA PHE A 521 -6.23 11.18 23.08
C PHE A 521 -6.24 11.70 24.52
N TRP A 522 -5.74 12.91 24.75
CA TRP A 522 -5.76 13.53 26.08
C TRP A 522 -6.11 15.00 25.99
N ASN A 523 -7.39 15.32 26.20
CA ASN A 523 -7.99 16.57 25.73
C ASN A 523 -8.92 17.20 26.77
N SER A 524 -9.08 18.51 26.69
CA SER A 524 -9.94 19.28 27.60
C SER A 524 -11.42 19.23 27.24
N SER A 525 -12.29 19.48 28.22
CA SER A 525 -13.73 19.65 28.01
C SER A 525 -14.06 20.78 27.02
N GLY A 526 -15.16 20.61 26.28
CA GLY A 526 -15.73 21.61 25.36
C GLY A 526 -15.12 21.62 23.96
N LEU A 527 -14.12 20.77 23.71
CA LEU A 527 -13.55 20.51 22.40
C LEU A 527 -14.48 19.62 21.56
N VAL A 528 -14.52 19.86 20.25
CA VAL A 528 -15.31 19.07 19.30
C VAL A 528 -14.42 18.63 18.14
N VAL A 529 -14.33 17.33 17.90
CA VAL A 529 -13.73 16.77 16.68
C VAL A 529 -14.78 16.86 15.56
N PRO A 530 -14.44 17.44 14.39
CA PRO A 530 -15.36 17.53 13.25
C PRO A 530 -15.96 16.18 12.86
N LEU A 531 -17.08 16.21 12.13
CA LEU A 531 -17.66 15.00 11.57
C LEU A 531 -16.71 14.40 10.53
N HIS A 532 -16.38 13.13 10.70
CA HIS A 532 -15.52 12.39 9.78
C HIS A 532 -15.85 10.90 9.79
N ASN A 533 -15.31 10.15 8.85
CA ASN A 533 -15.25 8.70 8.87
C ASN A 533 -13.80 8.24 8.79
N ASP A 534 -13.54 7.04 9.32
CA ASP A 534 -12.25 6.37 9.22
C ASP A 534 -12.37 5.22 8.23
N SER A 535 -11.31 4.92 7.48
CA SER A 535 -11.26 3.75 6.59
C SER A 535 -10.97 2.44 7.32
N VAL A 536 -10.87 2.49 8.65
CA VAL A 536 -10.37 1.44 9.54
C VAL A 536 -11.34 1.19 10.69
N ASN A 537 -11.32 -0.01 11.28
CA ASN A 537 -12.14 -0.30 12.44
C ASN A 537 -11.42 0.20 13.71
N ASN A 538 -12.18 0.73 14.66
CA ASN A 538 -11.65 1.40 15.84
C ASN A 538 -12.33 0.90 17.12
N LEU A 539 -11.56 0.35 18.05
CA LEU A 539 -11.99 0.07 19.41
C LEU A 539 -11.52 1.21 20.32
N HIS A 540 -12.39 2.20 20.55
CA HIS A 540 -12.12 3.37 21.36
C HIS A 540 -12.40 3.11 22.84
N CYS A 541 -11.39 3.22 23.69
CA CYS A 541 -11.47 2.96 25.13
C CYS A 541 -11.39 4.26 25.94
N ALA A 542 -12.46 4.60 26.66
CA ALA A 542 -12.46 5.74 27.58
C ALA A 542 -11.75 5.37 28.90
N ILE A 543 -10.67 6.06 29.23
CA ILE A 543 -9.86 5.79 30.43
C ILE A 543 -10.30 6.69 31.58
N GLU A 544 -10.42 7.99 31.30
CA GLU A 544 -10.89 9.03 32.23
C GLU A 544 -11.84 9.98 31.51
N GLY A 545 -12.82 10.52 32.24
CA GLY A 545 -13.77 11.51 31.72
C GLY A 545 -14.90 10.94 30.89
N GLU A 546 -15.61 11.83 30.21
CA GLU A 546 -16.80 11.51 29.41
C GLU A 546 -16.74 12.19 28.04
N LYS A 547 -17.20 11.45 27.02
CA LYS A 547 -17.34 11.93 25.63
C LYS A 547 -18.76 11.69 25.15
N LEU A 548 -19.26 12.61 24.34
CA LEU A 548 -20.48 12.43 23.56
C LEU A 548 -20.11 12.25 22.11
N PHE A 549 -20.42 11.08 21.55
CA PHE A 549 -20.28 10.77 20.13
C PHE A 549 -21.60 11.10 19.42
N TYR A 550 -21.51 11.71 18.25
CA TYR A 550 -22.54 11.58 17.22
C TYR A 550 -22.12 10.45 16.29
N LEU A 551 -23.04 9.57 15.92
CA LEU A 551 -22.81 8.41 15.04
C LEU A 551 -23.86 8.39 13.94
N SER A 552 -23.43 8.18 12.70
CA SER A 552 -24.30 8.04 11.54
C SER A 552 -23.76 7.01 10.55
N GLN A 553 -24.67 6.42 9.78
CA GLN A 553 -24.36 5.28 8.92
C GLN A 553 -23.48 5.69 7.74
N PRO A 554 -22.61 4.81 7.22
CA PRO A 554 -21.71 5.12 6.10
C PRO A 554 -22.42 5.66 4.85
N GLU A 555 -23.66 5.23 4.60
CA GLU A 555 -24.44 5.62 3.41
C GLU A 555 -25.07 7.02 3.50
N GLU A 556 -24.99 7.66 4.67
CA GLU A 556 -25.43 9.05 4.82
C GLU A 556 -24.42 9.98 4.14
N VAL A 557 -24.93 10.84 3.27
CA VAL A 557 -24.11 11.79 2.51
C VAL A 557 -24.11 13.10 3.29
N PHE A 558 -23.11 13.27 4.15
CA PHE A 558 -22.82 14.58 4.73
C PHE A 558 -21.97 15.35 3.74
N HIS A 559 -22.62 16.09 2.85
CA HIS A 559 -21.94 16.92 1.86
C HIS A 559 -20.82 17.73 2.51
N LEU A 560 -19.71 17.87 1.79
CA LEU A 560 -18.67 18.87 2.06
C LEU A 560 -19.33 20.24 1.84
N GLU A 561 -20.04 20.79 2.83
CA GLU A 561 -20.62 22.13 2.72
C GLU A 561 -19.48 23.17 2.74
N GLY A 562 -18.96 23.46 1.56
CA GLY A 562 -17.86 24.39 1.27
C GLY A 562 -17.40 24.16 -0.18
N PRO A 563 -16.57 25.04 -0.78
CA PRO A 563 -15.85 24.65 -1.98
C PRO A 563 -15.11 23.34 -1.69
N GLU A 564 -15.25 22.33 -2.56
CA GLU A 564 -14.79 20.94 -2.35
C GLU A 564 -13.32 20.82 -1.88
N SER A 565 -12.52 21.88 -2.04
CA SER A 565 -11.13 22.02 -1.61
C SER A 565 -10.90 22.19 -0.10
N ASP A 566 -11.92 22.51 0.69
CA ASP A 566 -11.71 23.04 2.05
C ASP A 566 -11.55 21.98 3.13
N PHE A 567 -11.94 20.72 2.89
CA PHE A 567 -11.83 19.61 3.83
C PHE A 567 -11.14 18.43 3.16
N ASN A 568 -10.38 17.66 3.93
CA ASN A 568 -9.86 16.39 3.44
C ASN A 568 -11.06 15.45 3.24
N ASP A 569 -10.98 14.61 2.22
CA ASP A 569 -12.01 13.60 1.95
C ASP A 569 -12.33 12.79 3.23
N GLY A 570 -13.57 12.34 3.38
CA GLY A 570 -14.00 11.66 4.61
C GLY A 570 -14.18 12.57 5.83
N PHE A 571 -13.97 13.88 5.73
CA PHE A 571 -14.43 14.88 6.69
C PHE A 571 -15.69 15.59 6.16
N SER A 572 -16.44 16.24 7.04
CA SER A 572 -17.59 17.05 6.65
C SER A 572 -17.66 18.36 7.44
N ALA A 573 -18.16 19.40 6.78
CA ALA A 573 -18.45 20.68 7.40
C ALA A 573 -19.73 20.64 8.27
N PHE A 574 -20.57 19.60 8.13
CA PHE A 574 -21.76 19.44 8.96
C PHE A 574 -21.36 19.29 10.43
N LYS A 575 -22.05 20.05 11.31
CA LYS A 575 -21.73 20.12 12.74
C LYS A 575 -22.85 19.53 13.59
N PRO A 576 -22.75 18.26 14.02
CA PRO A 576 -23.87 17.60 14.67
C PRO A 576 -24.29 18.22 16.01
N PHE A 577 -23.31 18.68 16.79
CA PHE A 577 -23.56 19.26 18.12
C PHE A 577 -24.13 20.68 18.08
N GLU A 578 -24.01 21.39 16.96
CA GLU A 578 -24.67 22.69 16.73
C GLU A 578 -26.08 22.49 16.16
N ASN A 579 -26.31 21.38 15.44
CA ASN A 579 -27.55 21.08 14.72
C ASN A 579 -28.27 19.84 15.27
N VAL A 580 -28.49 19.78 16.60
CA VAL A 580 -28.93 18.55 17.30
C VAL A 580 -30.23 17.97 16.74
N GLU A 581 -31.26 18.79 16.50
CA GLU A 581 -32.55 18.30 16.01
C GLU A 581 -32.47 17.77 14.57
N GLU A 582 -31.65 18.40 13.72
CA GLU A 582 -31.39 17.92 12.36
C GLU A 582 -30.58 16.62 12.39
N SER A 583 -29.56 16.56 13.25
CA SER A 583 -28.67 15.40 13.39
C SER A 583 -29.41 14.13 13.81
N LYS A 584 -30.43 14.25 14.67
CA LYS A 584 -31.29 13.11 15.07
C LYS A 584 -32.06 12.47 13.90
N LYS A 585 -32.14 13.13 12.75
CA LYS A 585 -32.79 12.55 11.56
C LYS A 585 -31.91 11.49 10.88
N TYR A 586 -30.58 11.65 10.97
CA TYR A 586 -29.58 10.86 10.24
C TYR A 586 -28.71 9.99 11.16
N GLY A 587 -28.71 10.26 12.46
CA GLY A 587 -27.81 9.58 13.40
C GLY A 587 -28.31 9.61 14.84
N THR A 588 -27.42 9.17 15.73
CA THR A 588 -27.70 9.07 17.16
C THR A 588 -26.55 9.62 17.99
N PHE A 589 -26.87 10.08 19.20
CA PHE A 589 -25.88 10.56 20.16
C PHE A 589 -25.63 9.49 21.22
N LEU A 590 -24.37 9.13 21.43
CA LEU A 590 -23.94 8.11 22.37
C LEU A 590 -22.93 8.70 23.35
N LYS A 591 -23.26 8.68 24.65
CA LYS A 591 -22.29 9.02 25.68
C LYS A 591 -21.48 7.78 26.07
N ILE A 592 -20.16 7.94 26.14
CA ILE A 592 -19.27 6.96 26.77
C ILE A 592 -18.58 7.60 27.96
N SER A 593 -18.41 6.84 29.03
CA SER A 593 -17.77 7.28 30.27
C SER A 593 -16.55 6.43 30.58
N ALA A 594 -15.71 6.88 31.51
CA ALA A 594 -14.51 6.16 31.94
C ALA A 594 -14.79 4.68 32.28
N GLY A 595 -14.11 3.77 31.58
CA GLY A 595 -14.32 2.32 31.69
C GLY A 595 -15.12 1.70 30.54
N ASP A 596 -15.81 2.49 29.73
CA ASP A 596 -16.49 2.00 28.54
C ASP A 596 -15.55 1.85 27.34
N MET A 597 -15.92 0.97 26.42
CA MET A 597 -15.33 0.87 25.09
C MET A 597 -16.40 1.03 24.01
N LEU A 598 -16.03 1.64 22.89
CA LEU A 598 -16.87 1.81 21.71
C LEU A 598 -16.15 1.22 20.50
N TYR A 599 -16.71 0.16 19.93
CA TYR A 599 -16.32 -0.34 18.62
C TYR A 599 -17.02 0.48 17.53
N LEU A 600 -16.23 1.05 16.64
CA LEU A 600 -16.65 1.79 15.44
C LEU A 600 -16.16 1.01 14.21
N PRO A 601 -17.08 0.42 13.44
CA PRO A 601 -16.72 -0.18 12.16
C PRO A 601 -16.23 0.87 11.17
N SER A 602 -15.35 0.47 10.26
CA SER A 602 -14.87 1.29 9.14
C SER A 602 -16.04 1.94 8.37
N GLY A 603 -15.84 3.18 7.93
CA GLY A 603 -16.80 3.98 7.16
C GLY A 603 -17.88 4.70 7.98
N TRP A 604 -18.02 4.42 9.28
CA TRP A 604 -19.04 5.08 10.10
C TRP A 604 -18.71 6.56 10.34
N TRP A 605 -19.66 7.43 10.01
CA TRP A 605 -19.57 8.85 10.30
C TRP A 605 -19.68 9.10 11.79
N HIS A 606 -18.72 9.84 12.35
CA HIS A 606 -18.72 10.18 13.74
C HIS A 606 -18.10 11.56 14.03
N SER A 607 -18.60 12.19 15.09
CA SER A 607 -18.08 13.46 15.64
C SER A 607 -18.04 13.35 17.15
N VAL A 608 -17.05 13.96 17.80
CA VAL A 608 -16.78 13.72 19.23
C VAL A 608 -16.76 15.02 20.00
N ASN A 609 -17.63 15.17 20.99
CA ASN A 609 -17.62 16.27 21.95
C ASN A 609 -17.08 15.81 23.30
N TYR A 610 -16.06 16.50 23.80
CA TYR A 610 -15.45 16.23 25.10
C TYR A 610 -16.30 16.87 26.21
N LEU A 611 -17.09 16.07 26.94
CA LEU A 611 -17.96 16.59 28.01
C LEU A 611 -17.16 16.99 29.25
N THR A 612 -16.09 16.25 29.55
CA THR A 612 -15.12 16.56 30.61
C THR A 612 -13.71 16.57 30.02
N HIS A 613 -12.71 16.96 30.81
CA HIS A 613 -11.32 16.57 30.51
C HIS A 613 -11.27 15.04 30.40
N CYS A 614 -10.64 14.54 29.35
CA CYS A 614 -10.74 13.14 28.98
C CYS A 614 -9.39 12.58 28.53
N LEU A 615 -9.14 11.36 28.96
CA LEU A 615 -8.06 10.50 28.50
C LEU A 615 -8.69 9.27 27.85
N ALA A 616 -8.32 8.96 26.62
CA ALA A 616 -8.79 7.79 25.89
C ALA A 616 -7.68 7.20 25.03
N ILE A 617 -7.81 5.93 24.70
CA ILE A 617 -6.93 5.22 23.78
C ILE A 617 -7.75 4.42 22.78
N SER A 618 -7.40 4.51 21.50
CA SER A 618 -8.01 3.72 20.44
C SER A 618 -7.09 2.59 20.01
N ALA A 619 -7.70 1.46 19.68
CA ALA A 619 -7.12 0.33 18.99
C ALA A 619 -7.66 0.30 17.54
N PHE A 620 -6.81 0.62 16.57
CA PHE A 620 -7.17 0.58 15.14
C PHE A 620 -6.66 -0.69 14.48
N ASP A 621 -7.53 -1.41 13.77
CA ASP A 621 -7.16 -2.72 13.22
C ASP A 621 -6.04 -2.70 12.17
N GLU A 622 -5.89 -1.61 11.43
CA GLU A 622 -4.82 -1.42 10.45
C GLU A 622 -4.16 -0.05 10.60
N HIS A 623 -2.92 0.07 10.13
CA HIS A 623 -2.24 1.35 10.09
C HIS A 623 -2.85 2.24 9.00
N THR A 624 -3.05 3.52 9.29
CA THR A 624 -3.58 4.49 8.30
C THR A 624 -2.47 5.30 7.64
N THR A 625 -2.64 5.64 6.36
CA THR A 625 -1.72 6.49 5.57
C THR A 625 -1.73 7.98 5.93
N ASN A 626 -2.51 8.39 6.94
CA ASN A 626 -2.66 9.78 7.36
C ASN A 626 -2.32 9.98 8.82
#